data_AF-A0A918N7U1-F1
#
_entry.id   AF-A0A918N7U1-F1
#
_cell.length_a   1.000
_cell.length_b   1.000
_cell.length_c   1.000
_cell.angle_alpha   90.00
_cell.angle_beta   90.00
_cell.angle_gamma   90.00
#
_symmetry.space_group_name_H-M   'P 1'
#
loop_
_entity.id
_entity.type
_entity.pdbx_description
1 polymer ?
#
loop_
_entity_poly.entity_id
_entity_poly.type
_entity_poly.pdbx_seq_one_letter_code
_entity_poly.pdbx_strand_id
1 'polypeptide(L)'
;MDAAAPPTGTPAARAGAGLTVRPLDGRAGVRVAGEIGLATRAAWESLLERVLHEGEDVYCLELSEVAFADVAGATALAVAAQRLDARRRIVLHRPPAALRRTLEAFWPGLRAIEVTT
;
A
#
# COMPACT_ATOMS: atom_id res chain seq x y z
N MET A 1 46.37 -7.40 -28.88
CA MET A 1 46.10 -7.27 -27.43
C MET A 1 45.03 -6.20 -27.32
N ASP A 2 43.78 -6.63 -27.43
CA ASP A 2 42.62 -5.73 -27.40
C ASP A 2 41.78 -6.15 -26.19
N ALA A 3 41.92 -5.40 -25.10
CA ALA A 3 41.19 -5.64 -23.88
C ALA A 3 39.91 -4.79 -23.94
N ALA A 4 38.84 -5.39 -24.46
CA ALA A 4 37.51 -4.84 -24.32
C ALA A 4 37.18 -4.75 -22.82
N ALA A 5 37.08 -3.54 -22.30
CA ALA A 5 36.55 -3.28 -20.97
C ALA A 5 35.11 -3.84 -20.88
N PRO A 6 34.70 -4.42 -19.74
CA PRO A 6 33.31 -4.81 -19.58
C PRO A 6 32.43 -3.56 -19.69
N PRO A 7 31.22 -3.65 -20.26
CA PRO A 7 30.29 -2.54 -20.15
C PRO A 7 30.06 -2.30 -18.67
N THR A 8 30.49 -1.15 -18.18
CA THR A 8 30.07 -0.62 -16.89
C THR A 8 28.57 -0.44 -17.00
N GLY A 9 27.83 -1.49 -16.64
CA GLY A 9 26.41 -1.37 -16.39
C GLY A 9 26.29 -0.27 -15.37
N THR A 10 25.82 0.89 -15.81
CA THR A 10 25.29 1.91 -14.92
C THR A 10 24.44 1.13 -13.93
N PRO A 11 24.65 1.21 -12.60
CA PRO A 11 23.60 0.76 -11.71
C PRO A 11 22.41 1.59 -12.17
N ALA A 12 21.41 0.94 -12.76
CA ALA A 12 20.11 1.54 -12.92
C ALA A 12 19.78 1.97 -11.50
N ALA A 13 19.95 3.26 -11.21
CA ALA A 13 19.44 3.87 -10.01
C ALA A 13 18.03 3.35 -9.96
N ARG A 14 17.74 2.43 -9.01
CA ARG A 14 16.50 1.67 -8.94
C ARG A 14 15.40 2.67 -9.25
N ALA A 15 14.86 2.62 -10.46
CA ALA A 15 13.93 3.63 -10.93
C ALA A 15 12.78 3.46 -9.95
N GLY A 16 12.65 4.43 -9.03
CA GLY A 16 11.84 4.26 -7.85
C GLY A 16 10.47 3.82 -8.32
N ALA A 17 10.07 2.61 -7.94
CA ALA A 17 8.73 2.12 -8.22
C ALA A 17 7.77 3.04 -7.45
N GLY A 18 7.41 4.15 -8.08
CA GLY A 18 6.59 5.18 -7.47
C GLY A 18 5.24 4.58 -7.10
N LEU A 19 4.71 5.01 -5.97
CA LEU A 19 3.35 4.67 -5.59
C LEU A 19 2.41 5.53 -6.43
N THR A 20 1.66 4.89 -7.33
CA THR A 20 0.60 5.59 -8.08
C THR A 20 -0.74 5.33 -7.42
N VAL A 21 -1.56 6.38 -7.35
CA VAL A 21 -2.87 6.35 -6.70
C VAL A 21 -3.89 6.95 -7.67
N ARG A 22 -4.97 6.22 -7.95
CA ARG A 22 -6.06 6.65 -8.84
C ARG A 22 -7.40 6.41 -8.15
N PRO A 23 -8.40 7.29 -8.29
CA PRO A 23 -9.73 7.04 -7.74
C PRO A 23 -10.37 5.79 -8.35
N LEU A 24 -11.24 5.13 -7.60
CA LEU A 24 -12.11 4.06 -8.12
C LEU A 24 -13.39 4.65 -8.69
N ASP A 25 -13.85 4.09 -9.80
CA ASP A 25 -15.15 4.45 -10.37
C ASP A 25 -16.28 3.81 -9.57
N GLY A 26 -17.28 4.60 -9.19
CA GLY A 26 -18.54 4.11 -8.60
C GLY A 26 -18.47 3.68 -7.13
N ARG A 27 -17.35 3.89 -6.41
CA ARG A 27 -17.25 3.67 -4.96
C ARG A 27 -16.16 4.53 -4.32
N ALA A 28 -16.31 4.84 -3.04
CA ALA A 28 -15.29 5.49 -2.24
C ALA A 28 -14.03 4.61 -2.14
N GLY A 29 -12.91 5.12 -2.62
CA GLY A 29 -11.65 4.37 -2.63
C GLY A 29 -10.70 4.74 -3.75
N VAL A 30 -9.54 4.09 -3.72
CA VAL A 30 -8.48 4.25 -4.70
C VAL A 30 -7.89 2.92 -5.13
N ARG A 31 -7.39 2.88 -6.37
CA ARG A 31 -6.43 1.90 -6.86
C ARG A 31 -5.02 2.37 -6.57
N VAL A 32 -4.23 1.46 -6.01
CA VAL A 32 -2.82 1.67 -5.68
C VAL A 32 -1.99 0.72 -6.53
N ALA A 33 -0.93 1.24 -7.14
CA ALA A 33 0.02 0.44 -7.92
C ALA A 33 1.47 0.81 -7.58
N GLY A 34 2.37 -0.16 -7.72
CA GLY A 34 3.79 -0.03 -7.42
C GLY A 34 4.20 -0.80 -6.17
N GLU A 35 5.01 -0.19 -5.32
CA GLU A 35 5.53 -0.82 -4.09
C GLU A 35 5.19 0.04 -2.87
N ILE A 36 4.81 -0.61 -1.76
CA ILE A 36 4.66 0.03 -0.46
C ILE A 36 5.91 -0.27 0.35
N GLY A 37 6.82 0.70 0.43
CA GLY A 37 8.10 0.53 1.11
C GLY A 37 8.69 1.85 1.58
N LEU A 38 9.94 1.81 2.03
CA LEU A 38 10.65 3.00 2.51
C LEU A 38 10.65 4.15 1.49
N ALA A 39 10.88 3.85 0.21
CA ALA A 39 10.94 4.87 -0.86
C ALA A 39 9.60 5.55 -1.13
N THR A 40 8.48 4.89 -0.82
CA THR A 40 7.12 5.37 -1.09
C THR A 40 6.34 5.71 0.18
N ARG A 41 7.01 5.68 1.35
CA ARG A 41 6.36 5.81 2.66
C ARG A 41 5.55 7.09 2.79
N ALA A 42 6.12 8.24 2.41
CA ALA A 42 5.45 9.53 2.53
C ALA A 42 4.16 9.58 1.70
N ALA A 43 4.17 9.01 0.49
CA ALA A 43 2.98 8.94 -0.37
C ALA A 43 1.92 8.00 0.21
N TRP A 44 2.34 6.86 0.78
CA TRP A 44 1.45 5.91 1.45
C TRP A 44 0.78 6.52 2.69
N GLU A 45 1.55 7.16 3.57
CA GLU A 45 1.03 7.83 4.77
C GLU A 45 0.10 9.00 4.39
N SER A 46 0.45 9.79 3.36
CA SER A 46 -0.42 10.86 2.87
C SER A 46 -1.74 10.34 2.29
N LEU A 47 -1.73 9.18 1.63
CA LEU A 47 -2.96 8.51 1.21
C LEU A 47 -3.79 8.11 2.43
N LEU A 48 -3.19 7.43 3.42
CA LEU A 48 -3.90 6.98 4.61
C LEU A 48 -4.49 8.14 5.41
N GLU A 49 -3.79 9.26 5.51
CA GLU A 49 -4.30 10.45 6.19
C GLU A 49 -5.54 11.02 5.47
N ARG A 50 -5.54 11.01 4.12
CA ARG A 50 -6.75 11.37 3.36
C ARG A 50 -7.90 10.42 3.68
N VAL A 51 -7.66 9.11 3.77
CA VAL A 51 -8.70 8.14 4.16
C VAL A 51 -9.33 8.51 5.50
N LEU A 52 -8.54 8.93 6.48
CA LEU A 52 -9.08 9.34 7.79
C LEU A 52 -10.03 10.53 7.69
N HIS A 53 -9.77 11.46 6.77
CA HIS A 53 -10.56 12.68 6.58
C HIS A 53 -11.75 12.51 5.63
N GLU A 54 -11.78 11.46 4.81
CA GLU A 54 -12.92 11.18 3.93
C GLU A 54 -14.14 10.73 4.77
N GLY A 55 -15.31 11.31 4.54
CA GLY A 55 -16.52 11.09 5.37
C GLY A 55 -17.24 9.77 5.14
N GLU A 56 -16.63 8.83 4.41
CA GLU A 56 -17.26 7.59 3.97
C GLU A 56 -17.09 6.47 5.02
N ASP A 57 -18.16 5.71 5.23
CA ASP A 57 -18.18 4.56 6.16
C ASP A 57 -17.30 3.41 5.65
N VAL A 58 -17.14 3.27 4.33
CA VAL A 58 -16.34 2.21 3.72
C VAL A 58 -15.40 2.81 2.69
N TYR A 59 -14.10 2.68 2.92
CA TYR A 59 -13.07 3.13 1.99
C TYR A 59 -12.31 1.97 1.38
N CYS A 60 -12.18 1.95 0.05
CA CYS A 60 -11.68 0.78 -0.66
C CYS A 60 -10.27 1.01 -1.17
N LEU A 61 -9.34 0.14 -0.82
CA LEU A 61 -7.99 0.11 -1.38
C LEU A 61 -7.88 -1.10 -2.31
N GLU A 62 -7.86 -0.82 -3.61
CA GLU A 62 -7.61 -1.82 -4.64
C GLU A 62 -6.10 -2.00 -4.83
N LEU A 63 -5.58 -3.17 -4.49
CA LEU A 63 -4.14 -3.41 -4.33
C LEU A 63 -3.57 -4.46 -5.31
N SER A 64 -4.35 -4.87 -6.31
CA SER A 64 -3.90 -5.88 -7.29
C SER A 64 -2.67 -5.51 -8.12
N GLU A 65 -2.36 -4.23 -8.23
CA GLU A 65 -1.18 -3.72 -8.93
C GLU A 65 -0.03 -3.36 -7.96
N VAL A 66 -0.18 -3.68 -6.68
CA VAL A 66 0.89 -3.58 -5.69
C VAL A 66 1.70 -4.87 -5.74
N ALA A 67 2.97 -4.78 -6.10
CA ALA A 67 3.85 -5.94 -6.17
C ALA A 67 4.39 -6.36 -4.80
N PHE A 68 4.52 -5.39 -3.88
CA PHE A 68 5.18 -5.59 -2.60
C PHE A 68 4.67 -4.60 -1.53
N ALA A 69 4.63 -5.06 -0.28
CA ALA A 69 4.43 -4.22 0.88
C ALA A 69 5.36 -4.65 2.03
N ASP A 70 6.13 -3.73 2.58
CA ASP A 70 6.93 -3.98 3.78
C ASP A 70 6.08 -3.95 5.06
N VAL A 71 6.66 -4.45 6.16
CA VAL A 71 6.00 -4.52 7.46
C VAL A 71 5.59 -3.13 7.95
N ALA A 72 6.41 -2.11 7.70
CA ALA A 72 6.16 -0.79 8.24
C ALA A 72 5.09 -0.01 7.44
N GLY A 73 4.88 -0.33 6.17
CA GLY A 73 3.70 0.04 5.39
C GLY A 73 2.42 -0.61 5.91
N ALA A 74 2.49 -1.90 6.29
CA ALA A 74 1.38 -2.59 6.96
C ALA A 74 1.08 -1.97 8.34
N THR A 75 2.11 -1.61 9.11
CA THR A 75 1.97 -0.89 10.39
C THR A 75 1.27 0.44 10.20
N ALA A 76 1.68 1.24 9.19
CA ALA A 76 1.05 2.52 8.92
C ALA A 76 -0.45 2.36 8.60
N LEU A 77 -0.81 1.34 7.80
CA LEU A 77 -2.20 1.01 7.50
C LEU A 77 -3.00 0.61 8.75
N ALA A 78 -2.43 -0.25 9.59
CA ALA A 78 -3.08 -0.68 10.83
C ALA A 78 -3.27 0.49 11.81
N VAL A 79 -2.29 1.38 11.92
CA VAL A 79 -2.39 2.59 12.75
C VAL A 79 -3.47 3.53 12.22
N ALA A 80 -3.54 3.74 10.90
CA ALA A 80 -4.61 4.53 10.31
C ALA A 80 -5.98 3.89 10.59
N ALA A 81 -6.15 2.60 10.35
CA ALA A 81 -7.40 1.91 10.59
C ALA A 81 -7.86 1.98 12.06
N GLN A 82 -6.94 1.93 13.03
CA GLN A 82 -7.27 2.09 14.45
C GLN A 82 -7.74 3.49 14.84
N ARG A 83 -7.46 4.51 14.02
CA ARG A 83 -7.91 5.89 14.22
C ARG A 83 -9.28 6.17 13.60
N LEU A 84 -9.82 5.24 12.83
CA LEU A 84 -11.16 5.37 12.26
C LEU A 84 -12.22 5.26 13.36
N ASP A 85 -13.32 5.98 13.17
CA ASP A 85 -14.52 5.81 13.98
C ASP A 85 -15.04 4.38 13.87
N ALA A 86 -15.74 3.90 14.90
CA ALA A 86 -16.18 2.50 14.99
C ALA A 86 -17.14 2.04 13.87
N ARG A 87 -17.74 2.97 13.11
CA ARG A 87 -18.60 2.68 11.95
C ARG A 87 -17.82 2.59 10.64
N ARG A 88 -16.58 3.09 10.64
CA ARG A 88 -15.76 3.25 9.45
C ARG A 88 -14.78 2.09 9.30
N ARG A 89 -14.52 1.69 8.06
CA ARG A 89 -13.59 0.59 7.75
C ARG A 89 -12.90 0.77 6.41
N ILE A 90 -11.70 0.22 6.31
CA ILE A 90 -10.92 0.10 5.09
C ILE A 90 -11.08 -1.32 4.56
N VAL A 91 -11.51 -1.44 3.31
CA VAL A 91 -11.57 -2.73 2.58
C VAL A 91 -10.35 -2.84 1.68
N LEU A 92 -9.51 -3.83 1.93
CA LEU A 92 -8.38 -4.19 1.07
C LEU A 92 -8.84 -5.21 0.03
N HIS A 93 -8.91 -4.80 -1.23
CA HIS A 93 -9.25 -5.69 -2.34
C HIS A 93 -7.98 -6.16 -3.05
N ARG A 94 -7.82 -7.49 -3.13
CA ARG A 94 -6.66 -8.17 -3.72
C ARG A 94 -5.31 -7.68 -3.16
N PRO A 95 -5.11 -7.65 -1.82
CA PRO A 95 -3.81 -7.28 -1.25
C PRO A 95 -2.71 -8.27 -1.63
N PRO A 96 -1.44 -7.83 -1.71
CA PRO A 96 -0.31 -8.73 -1.79
C PRO A 96 -0.33 -9.74 -0.64
N ALA A 97 0.03 -11.01 -0.92
CA ALA A 97 -0.01 -12.07 0.09
C ALA A 97 0.84 -11.75 1.33
N ALA A 98 1.97 -11.03 1.16
CA ALA A 98 2.81 -10.57 2.24
C ALA A 98 2.06 -9.61 3.18
N LEU A 99 1.35 -8.62 2.63
CA LEU A 99 0.56 -7.68 3.41
C LEU A 99 -0.53 -8.39 4.21
N ARG A 100 -1.26 -9.32 3.56
CA ARG A 100 -2.30 -10.10 4.25
C ARG A 100 -1.73 -10.87 5.43
N ARG A 101 -0.64 -11.60 5.23
CA ARG A 101 0.03 -12.38 6.29
C ARG A 101 0.53 -11.51 7.43
N THR A 102 1.10 -10.34 7.12
CA THR A 102 1.55 -9.38 8.14
C THR A 102 0.38 -8.87 8.98
N LEU A 103 -0.74 -8.50 8.35
CA LEU A 103 -1.94 -8.05 9.07
C LEU A 103 -2.52 -9.16 9.96
N GLU A 104 -2.61 -10.38 9.45
CA GLU A 104 -3.07 -11.55 10.20
C GLU A 104 -2.17 -11.85 11.41
N ALA A 105 -0.84 -11.71 11.27
CA ALA A 105 0.11 -12.02 12.33
C ALA A 105 0.17 -10.97 13.45
N PHE A 106 0.10 -9.68 13.11
CA PHE A 106 0.35 -8.59 14.07
C PHE A 106 -0.93 -7.85 14.52
N TRP A 107 -1.99 -7.87 13.72
CA TRP A 107 -3.28 -7.24 14.07
C TRP A 107 -4.46 -8.19 13.84
N PRO A 108 -4.42 -9.42 14.42
CA PRO A 108 -5.54 -10.34 14.30
C PRO A 108 -6.81 -9.69 14.88
N GLY A 109 -7.88 -9.65 14.09
CA GLY A 109 -9.18 -9.14 14.53
C GLY A 109 -9.34 -7.61 14.50
N LEU A 110 -8.45 -6.87 13.84
CA LEU A 110 -8.64 -5.44 13.60
C LEU A 110 -9.83 -5.19 12.66
N ARG A 111 -11.02 -4.99 13.24
CA ARG A 111 -12.31 -4.89 12.51
C ARG A 111 -12.39 -3.70 11.54
N ALA A 112 -11.59 -2.67 11.76
CA ALA A 112 -11.49 -1.53 10.87
C ALA A 112 -10.77 -1.86 9.55
N ILE A 113 -10.20 -3.06 9.41
CA ILE A 113 -9.66 -3.60 8.16
C ILE A 113 -10.44 -4.85 7.77
N GLU A 114 -10.99 -4.84 6.56
CA GLU A 114 -11.57 -6.02 5.92
C GLU A 114 -10.70 -6.40 4.73
N VAL A 115 -10.43 -7.70 4.57
CA VAL A 115 -9.65 -8.23 3.44
C VAL A 115 -10.58 -9.02 2.53
N THR A 116 -10.58 -8.69 1.24
CA THR A 116 -11.31 -9.42 0.20
C THR A 116 -10.36 -9.85 -0.92
N THR A 117 -10.57 -11.07 -1.41
CA THR A 117 -9.71 -11.78 -2.37
C THR A 117 -10.25 -11.73 -3.78
#